data_AF-A0A661R3J9-F1
#
_entry.id   AF-A0A661R3J9-F1
#
_cell.length_a   1.000
_cell.length_b   1.000
_cell.length_c   1.000
_cell.angle_alpha   90.00
_cell.angle_beta   90.00
_cell.angle_gamma   90.00
#
_symmetry.space_group_name_H-M   'P 1'
#
loop_
_entity.id
_entity.type
_entity.pdbx_description
1 polymer ?
#
loop_
_entity_poly.entity_id
_entity_poly.type
_entity_poly.pdbx_seq_one_letter_code
_entity_poly.pdbx_strand_id
1 'polypeptide(L)'
;MIKDQRPFYIKKAWYRLQDFYVRHYLVPQLGSLGPHSFIVKPWHIEVFGGPVHIGSHITLLGCPDKKTRLTVWSDRPGIDGITIGDHVLISPGVRISAANSIFIGDSCMLASHAYITDSDWHGIYDRSLPPK
;
A
#
# COMPACT_ATOMS: atom_id res chain seq x y z
N MET A 1 20.61 7.91 -19.49
CA MET A 1 19.17 8.04 -19.12
C MET A 1 18.36 8.17 -20.40
N ILE A 2 17.41 7.25 -20.66
CA ILE A 2 16.56 7.31 -21.86
C ILE A 2 15.57 8.48 -21.69
N LYS A 3 15.49 9.38 -22.69
CA LYS A 3 14.55 10.51 -22.67
C LYS A 3 13.14 10.03 -23.03
N ASP A 4 12.16 10.45 -22.24
CA ASP A 4 10.75 10.27 -22.56
C ASP A 4 10.39 11.17 -23.75
N GLN A 5 10.05 10.54 -24.89
CA GLN A 5 9.70 11.23 -26.14
C GLN A 5 8.25 11.71 -26.16
N ARG A 6 7.44 11.37 -25.15
CA ARG A 6 6.03 11.76 -25.12
C ARG A 6 5.92 13.29 -24.98
N PRO A 7 5.10 13.95 -25.82
CA PRO A 7 4.81 15.36 -25.67
C PRO A 7 4.29 15.69 -24.26
N PHE A 8 4.68 16.85 -23.72
CA PHE A 8 4.37 17.25 -22.35
C PHE A 8 2.88 17.18 -22.00
N TYR A 9 2.00 17.57 -22.92
CA TYR A 9 0.56 17.56 -22.72
C TYR A 9 0.00 16.13 -22.54
N ILE A 10 0.55 15.13 -23.26
CA ILE A 10 0.16 13.73 -23.10
C ILE A 10 0.58 13.23 -21.72
N LYS A 11 1.81 13.55 -21.31
CA LYS A 11 2.32 13.19 -19.98
C LYS A 11 1.47 13.83 -18.87
N LYS A 12 1.07 15.08 -19.03
CA LYS A 12 0.18 15.78 -18.07
C LYS A 12 -1.20 15.12 -18.01
N ALA A 13 -1.81 14.83 -19.15
CA ALA A 13 -3.10 14.13 -19.21
C ALA A 13 -3.02 12.74 -18.55
N TRP A 14 -1.93 12.02 -18.78
CA TRP A 14 -1.67 10.71 -18.18
C TRP A 14 -1.61 10.75 -16.64
N TYR A 15 -0.95 11.76 -16.06
CA TYR A 15 -0.95 11.91 -14.60
C TYR A 15 -2.31 12.30 -14.04
N ARG A 16 -3.08 13.15 -14.75
CA ARG A 16 -4.45 13.50 -14.33
C ARG A 16 -5.38 12.30 -14.33
N LEU A 17 -5.25 11.40 -15.30
CA LEU A 17 -6.01 10.14 -15.34
C LEU A 17 -5.69 9.25 -14.14
N GLN A 18 -4.40 9.12 -13.80
CA GLN A 18 -3.97 8.34 -12.63
C GLN A 18 -4.48 8.96 -11.33
N ASP A 19 -4.37 10.28 -11.16
CA ASP A 19 -4.91 10.99 -9.98
C ASP A 19 -6.43 10.80 -9.86
N PHE A 20 -7.16 10.89 -10.98
CA PHE A 20 -8.59 10.59 -11.01
C PHE A 20 -8.89 9.16 -10.54
N TYR A 21 -8.13 8.17 -11.06
CA TYR A 21 -8.29 6.78 -10.66
C TYR A 21 -8.00 6.58 -9.16
N VAL A 22 -6.93 7.20 -8.63
CA VAL A 22 -6.59 7.15 -7.20
C VAL A 22 -7.75 7.67 -6.37
N ARG A 23 -8.27 8.85 -6.70
CA ARG A 23 -9.36 9.48 -5.93
C ARG A 23 -10.67 8.68 -5.99
N HIS A 24 -10.98 8.08 -7.13
CA HIS A 24 -12.26 7.41 -7.33
C HIS A 24 -12.26 5.94 -6.89
N TYR A 25 -11.13 5.24 -7.02
CA TYR A 25 -11.05 3.80 -6.74
C TYR A 25 -10.18 3.46 -5.54
N LEU A 26 -9.01 4.09 -5.38
CA LEU A 26 -8.05 3.73 -4.33
C LEU A 26 -8.38 4.39 -2.98
N VAL A 27 -8.64 5.69 -2.97
CA VAL A 27 -8.96 6.45 -1.75
C VAL A 27 -10.16 5.89 -0.99
N PRO A 28 -11.28 5.50 -1.61
CA PRO A 28 -12.41 4.93 -0.88
C PRO A 28 -12.12 3.59 -0.18
N GLN A 29 -11.07 2.88 -0.60
CA GLN A 29 -10.64 1.63 0.04
C GLN A 29 -9.69 1.87 1.21
N LEU A 30 -9.11 3.07 1.31
CA LEU A 30 -8.19 3.46 2.38
C LEU A 30 -8.96 4.14 3.52
N GLY A 31 -8.47 3.98 4.75
CA GLY A 31 -8.96 4.73 5.90
C GLY A 31 -8.57 6.21 5.81
N SER A 32 -7.35 6.50 5.35
CA SER A 32 -6.90 7.85 5.04
C SER A 32 -5.75 7.85 4.04
N LEU A 33 -5.69 8.90 3.21
CA LEU A 33 -4.55 9.20 2.35
C LEU A 33 -4.16 10.66 2.52
N GLY A 34 -2.92 10.91 2.95
CA GLY A 34 -2.40 12.25 3.10
C GLY A 34 -2.24 13.00 1.77
N PRO A 35 -2.09 14.34 1.82
CA PRO A 35 -1.93 15.16 0.63
C PRO A 35 -0.63 14.86 -0.13
N HIS A 36 -0.60 15.30 -1.38
CA HIS A 36 0.58 15.23 -2.25
C HIS A 36 1.13 13.82 -2.51
N SER A 37 0.26 12.80 -2.54
CA SER A 37 0.65 11.46 -2.94
C SER A 37 1.04 11.39 -4.42
N PHE A 38 2.14 10.69 -4.70
CA PHE A 38 2.61 10.42 -6.05
C PHE A 38 2.47 8.93 -6.35
N ILE A 39 1.39 8.57 -7.03
CA ILE A 39 1.03 7.18 -7.30
C ILE A 39 1.12 6.91 -8.80
N VAL A 40 1.94 5.93 -9.17
CA VAL A 40 2.18 5.54 -10.56
C VAL A 40 1.49 4.21 -10.85
N LYS A 41 0.71 4.15 -11.94
CA LYS A 41 -0.08 2.99 -12.37
C LYS A 41 -0.94 2.40 -11.23
N PRO A 42 -1.89 3.18 -10.70
CA PRO A 42 -2.65 2.83 -9.50
C PRO A 42 -3.48 1.54 -9.61
N TRP A 43 -3.83 1.11 -10.83
CA TRP A 43 -4.51 -0.17 -11.09
C TRP A 43 -3.67 -1.43 -10.78
N HIS A 44 -2.39 -1.27 -10.42
CA HIS A 44 -1.52 -2.34 -9.93
C HIS A 44 -1.33 -2.30 -8.41
N ILE A 45 -2.19 -1.56 -7.71
CA ILE A 45 -2.22 -1.46 -6.25
C ILE A 45 -3.51 -2.12 -5.79
N GLU A 46 -3.39 -3.05 -4.86
CA GLU A 46 -4.53 -3.76 -4.30
C GLU A 46 -4.56 -3.52 -2.80
N VAL A 47 -5.72 -3.08 -2.31
CA VAL A 47 -6.00 -2.94 -0.88
C VAL A 47 -7.05 -3.98 -0.54
N PHE A 48 -6.79 -4.79 0.48
CA PHE A 48 -7.70 -5.84 0.94
C PHE A 48 -7.89 -5.69 2.44
N GLY A 49 -9.15 -5.58 2.89
CA GLY A 49 -9.46 -5.31 4.30
C GLY A 49 -9.09 -3.89 4.74
N GLY A 50 -9.23 -3.62 6.03
CA GLY A 50 -8.89 -2.33 6.63
C GLY A 50 -8.85 -2.41 8.16
N PRO A 51 -8.36 -1.37 8.84
CA PRO A 51 -8.05 -0.05 8.30
C PRO A 51 -6.63 0.07 7.70
N VAL A 52 -6.48 0.90 6.65
CA VAL A 52 -5.18 1.25 6.04
C VAL A 52 -5.04 2.77 5.98
N HIS A 53 -4.07 3.30 6.73
CA HIS A 53 -3.78 4.72 6.83
C HIS A 53 -2.45 5.04 6.16
N ILE A 54 -2.46 6.01 5.25
CA ILE A 54 -1.28 6.45 4.51
C ILE A 54 -1.06 7.95 4.74
N GLY A 55 0.16 8.32 5.11
CA GLY A 55 0.59 9.70 5.33
C GLY A 55 0.69 10.54 4.06
N SER A 56 1.39 11.67 4.19
CA SER A 56 1.58 12.70 3.19
C SER A 56 2.82 12.44 2.32
N HIS A 57 2.85 13.00 1.12
CA HIS A 57 4.03 12.98 0.24
C HIS A 57 4.56 11.57 -0.09
N ILE A 58 3.69 10.56 -0.06
CA ILE A 58 4.09 9.18 -0.32
C ILE A 58 4.36 8.99 -1.81
N THR A 59 5.31 8.12 -2.14
CA THR A 59 5.52 7.66 -3.50
C THR A 59 5.20 6.17 -3.58
N LEU A 60 4.22 5.80 -4.41
CA LEU A 60 3.81 4.41 -4.59
C LEU A 60 3.90 4.01 -6.06
N LEU A 61 4.75 3.04 -6.34
CA LEU A 61 5.05 2.60 -7.70
C LEU A 61 4.35 1.28 -7.99
N GLY A 62 3.37 1.28 -8.90
CA GLY A 62 2.72 0.07 -9.40
C GLY A 62 3.44 -0.52 -10.61
N CYS A 63 3.58 -1.85 -10.65
CA CYS A 63 4.07 -2.59 -11.81
C CYS A 63 3.13 -3.74 -12.19
N PRO A 64 3.03 -4.08 -13.50
CA PRO A 64 2.21 -5.18 -13.97
C PRO A 64 2.75 -6.56 -13.58
N ASP A 65 4.06 -6.72 -13.41
CA ASP A 65 4.70 -8.00 -13.05
C ASP A 65 4.27 -8.46 -11.65
N LYS A 66 4.51 -7.62 -10.64
CA LYS A 66 4.04 -7.85 -9.27
C LYS A 66 3.34 -6.60 -8.75
N LYS A 67 2.06 -6.78 -8.41
CA LYS A 67 1.22 -5.76 -7.81
C LYS A 67 1.65 -5.46 -6.38
N THR A 68 1.55 -4.20 -5.99
CA THR A 68 1.76 -3.76 -4.61
C THR A 68 0.48 -4.07 -3.83
N ARG A 69 0.59 -4.77 -2.69
CA ARG A 69 -0.57 -5.21 -1.91
C ARG A 69 -0.50 -4.72 -0.47
N LEU A 70 -1.59 -4.13 0.00
CA LEU A 70 -1.82 -3.76 1.38
C LEU A 70 -3.00 -4.59 1.87
N THR A 71 -2.73 -5.60 2.69
CA THR A 71 -3.73 -6.56 3.14
C THR A 71 -3.84 -6.49 4.65
N VAL A 72 -5.05 -6.26 5.16
CA VAL A 72 -5.40 -6.48 6.57
C VAL A 72 -6.28 -7.73 6.62
N TRP A 73 -5.81 -8.79 7.27
CA TRP A 73 -6.38 -10.14 7.22
C TRP A 73 -6.95 -10.60 8.57
N SER A 74 -7.71 -9.74 9.25
CA SER A 74 -8.30 -10.06 10.54
C SER A 74 -9.78 -9.72 10.60
N ASP A 75 -10.56 -10.66 11.15
CA ASP A 75 -12.00 -10.54 11.37
C ASP A 75 -12.32 -9.88 12.72
N ARG A 76 -11.28 -9.53 13.51
CA ARG A 76 -11.47 -8.90 14.82
C ARG A 76 -11.82 -7.42 14.64
N PRO A 77 -12.90 -6.93 15.26
CA PRO A 77 -13.20 -5.50 15.25
C PRO A 77 -12.16 -4.72 16.07
N GLY A 78 -11.79 -3.53 15.59
CA GLY A 78 -10.93 -2.60 16.34
C GLY A 78 -9.42 -2.85 16.25
N ILE A 79 -8.95 -3.55 15.23
CA ILE A 79 -7.51 -3.65 14.92
C ILE A 79 -6.96 -2.35 14.33
N ASP A 80 -5.68 -2.07 14.59
CA ASP A 80 -4.99 -0.88 14.05
C ASP A 80 -4.65 -1.03 12.55
N GLY A 81 -4.53 -2.27 12.06
CA GLY A 81 -4.34 -2.56 10.64
C GLY A 81 -2.96 -2.12 10.12
N ILE A 82 -2.93 -1.34 9.04
CA ILE A 82 -1.68 -0.85 8.43
C ILE A 82 -1.63 0.67 8.55
N THR A 83 -0.54 1.19 9.11
CA THR A 83 -0.25 2.62 9.14
C THR A 83 1.11 2.90 8.49
N ILE A 84 1.11 3.77 7.49
CA ILE A 84 2.30 4.22 6.75
C ILE A 84 2.46 5.72 6.99
N GLY A 85 3.64 6.11 7.47
CA GLY A 85 3.99 7.51 7.74
C GLY A 85 4.19 8.38 6.50
N ASP A 86 4.77 9.56 6.74
CA ASP A 86 5.01 10.58 5.73
C ASP A 86 6.28 10.30 4.91
N HIS A 87 6.34 10.80 3.68
CA HIS A 87 7.52 10.71 2.81
C HIS A 87 8.04 9.29 2.53
N VAL A 88 7.15 8.29 2.64
CA VAL A 88 7.51 6.89 2.39
C VAL A 88 7.54 6.59 0.89
N LEU A 89 8.60 5.91 0.45
CA LEU A 89 8.74 5.38 -0.91
C LEU A 89 8.48 3.87 -0.92
N ILE A 90 7.39 3.47 -1.58
CA ILE A 90 7.01 2.08 -1.77
C ILE A 90 7.35 1.65 -3.20
N SER A 91 8.39 0.82 -3.31
CA SER A 91 8.81 0.24 -4.59
C SER A 91 7.78 -0.78 -5.12
N PRO A 92 7.86 -1.16 -6.40
CA PRO A 92 6.92 -2.11 -6.97
C PRO A 92 6.93 -3.49 -6.32
N GLY A 93 5.75 -4.11 -6.25
CA GLY A 93 5.59 -5.49 -5.79
C GLY A 93 5.77 -5.69 -4.29
N VAL A 94 5.86 -4.62 -3.51
CA VAL A 94 5.84 -4.67 -2.05
C VAL A 94 4.52 -5.24 -1.56
N ARG A 95 4.59 -6.10 -0.55
CA ARG A 95 3.43 -6.70 0.11
C ARG A 95 3.49 -6.42 1.60
N ILE A 96 2.43 -5.86 2.14
CA ILE A 96 2.26 -5.61 3.58
C ILE A 96 1.01 -6.35 4.02
N SER A 97 1.14 -7.29 4.95
CA SER A 97 0.05 -8.15 5.42
C SER A 97 -0.12 -8.07 6.93
N ALA A 98 -1.11 -7.32 7.39
CA ALA A 98 -1.37 -7.06 8.80
C ALA A 98 -2.49 -7.97 9.39
N ALA A 99 -2.20 -8.67 10.48
CA ALA A 99 -3.13 -9.42 11.32
C ALA A 99 -3.65 -8.56 12.47
N ASN A 100 -2.78 -7.74 13.06
CA ASN A 100 -3.13 -6.83 14.14
C ASN A 100 -2.69 -5.39 13.83
N SER A 101 -1.40 -5.17 13.65
CA SER A 101 -0.84 -3.83 13.49
C SER A 101 0.53 -3.87 12.80
N ILE A 102 0.67 -3.15 11.69
CA ILE A 102 1.97 -2.83 11.06
C ILE A 102 2.12 -1.32 10.98
N PHE A 103 3.20 -0.80 11.54
CA PHE A 103 3.58 0.60 11.47
C PHE A 103 4.87 0.79 10.68
N ILE A 104 4.81 1.56 9.60
CA ILE A 104 5.97 2.00 8.84
C ILE A 104 6.18 3.48 9.15
N GLY A 105 7.33 3.80 9.75
CA GLY A 105 7.69 5.17 10.11
C GLY A 105 7.96 6.07 8.90
N ASP A 106 8.15 7.36 9.20
CA ASP A 106 8.37 8.39 8.19
C ASP A 106 9.69 8.20 7.43
N SER A 107 9.76 8.74 6.21
CA SER A 107 10.96 8.77 5.35
C SER A 107 11.59 7.40 5.07
N CYS A 108 10.80 6.32 5.20
CA CYS A 108 11.24 4.97 4.90
C CYS A 108 11.20 4.70 3.40
N MET A 109 12.08 3.81 2.93
CA MET A 109 12.03 3.26 1.58
C MET A 109 11.88 1.73 1.66
N LEU A 110 10.82 1.21 1.05
CA LEU A 110 10.60 -0.23 0.92
C LEU A 110 11.17 -0.70 -0.40
N ALA A 111 12.06 -1.70 -0.34
CA ALA A 111 12.68 -2.30 -1.52
C ALA A 111 11.66 -3.08 -2.36
N SER A 112 11.93 -3.20 -3.66
CA SER A 112 11.07 -3.96 -4.58
C SER A 112 10.86 -5.38 -4.07
N HIS A 113 9.61 -5.85 -4.09
CA HIS A 113 9.21 -7.19 -3.63
C HIS A 113 9.41 -7.50 -2.15
N ALA A 114 9.69 -6.50 -1.31
CA ALA A 114 9.71 -6.71 0.13
C ALA A 114 8.35 -7.26 0.61
N TYR A 115 8.41 -8.23 1.53
CA TYR A 115 7.22 -8.77 2.19
C TYR A 115 7.32 -8.50 3.68
N ILE A 116 6.42 -7.66 4.18
CA ILE A 116 6.30 -7.31 5.60
C ILE A 116 5.00 -7.90 6.10
N THR A 117 5.08 -8.70 7.15
CA THR A 117 3.90 -9.32 7.76
C THR A 117 4.10 -9.32 9.26
N ASP A 118 3.06 -8.95 9.99
CA ASP A 118 2.89 -9.42 11.36
C ASP A 118 2.10 -10.73 11.28
N SER A 119 2.16 -11.53 12.33
CA SER A 119 1.38 -12.75 12.44
C SER A 119 1.06 -12.91 13.91
N ASP A 120 -0.20 -13.10 14.25
CA ASP A 120 -0.60 -13.47 15.61
C ASP A 120 -0.39 -14.97 15.88
N TRP A 121 0.11 -15.72 14.89
CA TRP A 121 0.41 -17.15 14.95
C TRP A 121 1.68 -17.50 15.77
N HIS A 122 2.28 -16.53 16.45
CA HIS A 122 3.45 -16.74 17.31
C HIS A 122 3.08 -17.13 18.76
N GLY A 123 1.80 -17.36 19.06
CA GLY A 123 1.41 -17.92 20.34
C GLY A 123 2.03 -19.31 20.58
N ILE A 124 2.39 -19.58 21.84
CA ILE A 124 2.64 -20.95 22.32
C ILE A 124 1.27 -21.60 22.52
N TYR A 125 0.60 -21.97 21.42
CA TYR A 125 -0.62 -22.78 21.49
C TYR A 125 -0.38 -24.14 20.86
N ASP A 126 -1.09 -25.14 21.36
CA ASP A 126 -1.01 -26.49 20.85
C ASP A 126 -1.62 -26.55 19.45
N ARG A 127 -0.77 -26.73 18.44
CA ARG A 127 -1.17 -26.78 17.02
C ARG A 127 -1.93 -28.05 16.66
N SER A 128 -2.06 -29.01 17.58
CA SER A 128 -2.90 -30.19 17.40
C SER A 128 -4.38 -29.91 17.69
N LEU A 129 -4.70 -28.77 18.32
CA LEU A 129 -6.07 -28.39 18.63
C LEU A 129 -6.58 -27.34 17.62
N PRO A 130 -7.85 -27.42 17.21
CA PRO A 130 -8.45 -26.40 16.37
C PRO A 130 -8.45 -25.04 17.11
N PRO A 131 -8.27 -23.92 16.39
CA PRO A 131 -8.36 -22.59 16.98
C PRO A 131 -9.71 -22.40 17.66
N LYS A 132 -9.71 -21.88 18.89
CA LYS A 132 -10.92 -21.56 19.66
C LYS A 132 -11.56 -20.26 19.18
#